data_AF-A0ABD0PTL7-F1
#
_entry.id   AF-A0ABD0PTL7-F1
#
_cell.length_a   1.000
_cell.length_b   1.000
_cell.length_c   1.000
_cell.angle_alpha   90.00
_cell.angle_beta   90.00
_cell.angle_gamma   90.00
#
_symmetry.space_group_name_H-M   'P 1'
#
loop_
_entity.id
_entity.type
_entity.pdbx_description
1 polymer ?
#
loop_
_entity_poly.entity_id
_entity_poly.type
_entity_poly.pdbx_seq_one_letter_code
_entity_poly.pdbx_strand_id
1 'polypeptide(L)'
;FVDKTAYTIMFGPDKCGEDYKLHFIFRHKNPKTGEFEEKHAKKPDADLRTYYTDKKTHLYTLVLNPDNSFEILIDQTVVNSGNLLNDMTPPVNPPAEIEDPDDHKPEDWDERPKIQDPDAVKPEDWDEDAPAKIPDEDAVKPDGWLDDEPEYISDPDALKPED
;
A
#
# COMPACT_ATOMS: atom_id res chain seq x y z
N PHE A 1 -22.13 -13.01 21.31
CA PHE A 1 -20.90 -12.73 20.56
C PHE A 1 -21.29 -11.99 19.29
N VAL A 2 -20.90 -10.73 19.21
CA VAL A 2 -21.03 -9.86 18.01
C VAL A 2 -19.65 -9.33 17.64
N ASP A 3 -19.48 -8.84 16.41
CA ASP A 3 -18.22 -8.31 15.88
C ASP A 3 -17.60 -7.20 16.76
N LYS A 4 -18.44 -6.40 17.43
CA LYS A 4 -18.01 -5.28 18.29
C LYS A 4 -17.90 -5.64 19.78
N THR A 5 -17.90 -6.93 20.12
CA THR A 5 -17.78 -7.34 21.53
C THR A 5 -16.42 -6.89 22.08
N ALA A 6 -16.43 -6.17 23.20
CA ALA A 6 -15.19 -5.72 23.81
C ALA A 6 -14.32 -6.90 24.24
N TYR A 7 -13.06 -6.89 23.80
CA TYR A 7 -12.02 -7.82 24.21
C TYR A 7 -10.82 -7.05 24.80
N THR A 8 -9.92 -7.78 25.46
CA THR A 8 -8.68 -7.22 26.01
C THR A 8 -7.47 -7.59 25.14
N ILE A 9 -7.39 -8.86 24.75
CA ILE A 9 -6.31 -9.41 23.93
C ILE A 9 -6.93 -10.24 22.80
N MET A 10 -6.40 -10.07 21.59
CA MET A 10 -6.61 -10.96 20.46
C MET A 10 -5.26 -11.56 20.07
N PHE A 11 -5.16 -12.88 20.12
CA PHE A 11 -3.94 -13.61 19.82
C PHE A 11 -4.23 -14.85 18.97
N GLY A 12 -3.48 -15.04 17.90
CA GLY A 12 -3.58 -16.25 17.08
C GLY A 12 -3.22 -16.06 15.60
N PRO A 13 -3.12 -17.17 14.86
CA PRO A 13 -2.80 -17.15 13.44
C PRO A 13 -3.99 -16.64 12.61
N ASP A 14 -3.69 -15.80 11.63
CA ASP A 14 -4.61 -15.31 10.61
C ASP A 14 -3.93 -15.34 9.24
N LYS A 15 -4.66 -15.76 8.22
CA LYS A 15 -4.15 -15.89 6.85
C LYS A 15 -5.19 -15.39 5.87
N CYS A 16 -4.79 -14.43 5.05
CA CYS A 16 -5.58 -13.96 3.91
C CYS A 16 -4.69 -13.95 2.65
N GLY A 17 -4.94 -14.88 1.72
CA GLY A 17 -4.11 -15.04 0.53
C GLY A 17 -2.66 -15.42 0.88
N GLU A 18 -1.69 -14.58 0.47
CA GLU A 18 -0.26 -14.72 0.77
C GLU A 18 0.19 -13.89 2.00
N ASP A 19 -0.75 -13.26 2.73
CA ASP A 19 -0.44 -12.57 3.98
C ASP A 19 -0.61 -13.56 5.15
N TYR A 20 0.52 -13.95 5.75
CA TYR A 20 0.61 -14.85 6.89
C TYR A 20 0.91 -14.02 8.14
N LYS A 21 -0.07 -13.85 9.03
CA LYS A 21 0.04 -13.01 10.23
C LYS A 21 -0.19 -13.81 11.49
N LEU A 22 0.63 -13.56 12.50
CA LEU A 22 0.37 -13.98 13.87
C LEU A 22 -0.03 -12.74 14.66
N HIS A 23 -1.33 -12.61 14.94
CA HIS A 23 -1.85 -11.45 15.67
C HIS A 23 -1.43 -11.53 17.12
N PHE A 24 -0.92 -10.42 17.63
CA PHE A 24 -0.96 -10.08 19.04
C PHE A 24 -1.44 -8.64 19.13
N ILE A 25 -2.70 -8.48 19.52
CA ILE A 25 -3.37 -7.18 19.64
C ILE A 25 -3.87 -7.05 21.06
N PHE A 26 -3.65 -5.90 21.68
CA PHE A 26 -4.33 -5.57 22.93
C PHE A 26 -5.01 -4.22 22.82
N ARG A 27 -6.10 -4.06 23.58
CA ARG A 27 -6.86 -2.81 23.63
C ARG A 27 -6.38 -1.96 24.79
N HIS A 28 -5.78 -0.81 24.48
CA HIS A 28 -5.31 0.15 25.46
C HIS A 28 -6.35 1.26 25.63
N LYS A 29 -6.67 1.59 26.88
CA LYS A 29 -7.50 2.76 27.19
C LYS A 29 -6.59 3.96 27.40
N ASN A 30 -6.73 4.98 26.56
CA ASN A 30 -6.03 6.24 26.75
C ASN A 30 -6.46 6.87 28.09
N PRO A 31 -5.54 7.15 29.02
CA PRO A 31 -5.89 7.67 30.34
C PRO A 31 -6.44 9.10 30.31
N LYS A 32 -6.19 9.87 29.24
CA LYS A 32 -6.66 11.25 29.07
C LYS A 32 -8.01 11.32 28.35
N THR A 33 -8.13 10.69 27.18
CA THR A 33 -9.36 10.75 26.37
C THR A 33 -10.39 9.71 26.80
N GLY A 34 -9.97 8.63 27.48
CA GLY A 34 -10.83 7.51 27.87
C GLY A 34 -11.21 6.57 26.72
N GLU A 35 -10.74 6.86 25.50
CA GLU A 35 -10.99 6.05 24.31
C GLU A 35 -10.13 4.78 24.31
N PHE A 36 -10.69 3.71 23.74
CA PHE A 36 -9.98 2.46 23.56
C PHE A 36 -9.42 2.38 22.15
N GLU A 37 -8.15 2.04 22.06
CA GLU A 37 -7.43 1.88 20.80
C GLU A 37 -6.76 0.51 20.75
N GLU A 38 -6.79 -0.11 19.58
CA GLU A 38 -6.10 -1.37 19.32
C GLU A 38 -4.63 -1.11 19.06
N LYS A 39 -3.77 -1.83 19.77
CA LYS A 39 -2.31 -1.77 19.63
C LYS A 39 -1.85 -3.12 19.11
N HIS A 40 -1.19 -3.13 17.95
CA HIS A 40 -0.79 -4.34 17.24
C HIS A 40 0.70 -4.57 17.38
N ALA A 41 1.13 -5.77 17.75
CA ALA A 41 2.56 -6.08 17.81
C ALA A 41 3.14 -6.00 16.39
N LYS A 42 4.38 -5.52 16.29
CA LYS A 42 5.13 -5.54 15.03
C LYS A 42 5.20 -6.97 14.49
N LYS A 43 5.20 -7.09 13.16
CA LYS A 43 5.33 -8.40 12.50
C LYS A 43 6.66 -9.05 12.90
N PRO A 44 6.68 -10.37 13.14
CA PRO A 44 7.93 -11.08 13.36
C PRO A 44 8.80 -11.07 12.10
N ASP A 45 10.12 -11.07 12.29
CA ASP A 45 11.09 -11.26 11.19
C ASP A 45 11.16 -12.73 10.72
N ALA A 46 10.61 -13.67 11.51
CA ALA A 46 10.58 -15.08 11.18
C ALA A 46 9.60 -15.37 10.02
N ASP A 47 10.02 -16.24 9.08
CA ASP A 47 9.12 -16.75 8.03
C ASP A 47 8.06 -17.66 8.64
N LEU A 48 6.82 -17.18 8.64
CA LEU A 48 5.69 -17.91 9.20
C LEU A 48 5.06 -18.90 8.22
N ARG A 49 5.37 -18.83 6.92
CA ARG A 49 4.63 -19.52 5.85
C ARG A 49 4.51 -21.03 6.07
N THR A 50 5.56 -21.66 6.58
CA THR A 50 5.60 -23.11 6.80
C THR A 50 4.53 -23.57 7.78
N TYR A 51 4.29 -22.81 8.85
CA TYR A 51 3.31 -23.13 9.89
C TYR A 51 1.84 -23.05 9.42
N TYR A 52 1.58 -22.47 8.25
CA TYR A 52 0.23 -22.30 7.69
C TYR A 52 -0.03 -23.22 6.50
N THR A 53 1.00 -23.86 5.95
CA THR A 53 0.92 -24.58 4.66
C THR A 53 1.23 -26.06 4.77
N ASP A 54 1.92 -26.51 5.82
CA ASP A 54 2.33 -27.90 5.98
C ASP A 54 1.18 -28.85 6.40
N LYS A 55 0.01 -28.30 6.73
CA LYS A 55 -1.21 -28.99 7.18
C LYS A 55 -1.02 -29.80 8.48
N LYS A 56 -0.07 -29.41 9.33
CA LYS A 56 0.16 -30.02 10.64
C LYS A 56 -0.43 -29.15 11.75
N THR A 57 -0.58 -29.75 12.91
CA THR A 57 -0.97 -29.03 14.13
C THR A 57 0.25 -28.30 14.68
N HIS A 58 0.10 -27.01 14.96
CA HIS A 58 1.11 -26.17 15.59
C HIS A 58 0.59 -25.59 16.91
N LEU A 59 1.51 -25.38 17.86
CA LEU A 59 1.23 -24.79 19.16
C LEU A 59 1.62 -23.30 19.15
N TYR A 60 0.66 -22.42 19.44
CA TYR A 60 0.88 -20.98 19.56
C TYR A 60 0.87 -20.56 21.03
N THR A 61 1.92 -19.88 21.48
CA THR A 61 2.06 -19.42 22.87
C THR A 61 2.31 -17.92 22.90
N LEU A 62 1.60 -17.20 23.76
CA LEU A 62 1.84 -15.80 24.10
C LEU A 62 2.26 -15.73 25.57
N VAL A 63 3.43 -15.17 25.84
CA VAL A 63 3.93 -14.86 27.17
C VAL A 63 3.91 -13.35 27.32
N LEU A 64 3.22 -12.85 28.35
CA LEU A 64 3.15 -11.43 28.66
C LEU A 64 3.63 -11.20 30.09
N ASN A 65 4.72 -10.45 30.23
CA ASN A 65 5.37 -10.23 31.52
C ASN A 65 4.92 -8.91 32.16
N PRO A 66 4.95 -8.81 33.51
CA PRO A 66 4.59 -7.58 34.23
C PRO A 66 5.49 -6.37 33.94
N ASP A 67 6.68 -6.58 33.39
CA ASP A 67 7.61 -5.52 32.97
C ASP A 67 7.29 -4.94 31.57
N ASN A 68 6.14 -5.30 31.01
CA ASN A 68 5.68 -4.97 29.66
C ASN A 68 6.45 -5.67 28.53
N SER A 69 7.33 -6.64 28.81
CA SER A 69 7.89 -7.48 27.76
C SER A 69 6.90 -8.57 27.33
N PHE A 70 6.98 -8.98 26.07
CA PHE A 70 6.22 -10.10 25.55
C PHE A 70 7.09 -11.00 24.67
N GLU A 71 6.72 -12.28 24.63
CA GLU A 71 7.29 -13.28 23.73
C GLU A 71 6.17 -14.08 23.08
N ILE A 72 6.32 -14.36 21.79
CA ILE A 72 5.42 -15.19 21.01
C ILE A 72 6.20 -16.39 20.51
N LEU A 73 5.72 -17.58 20.83
CA LEU A 73 6.34 -18.83 20.43
C LEU A 73 5.41 -19.63 19.54
N ILE A 74 6.00 -20.26 18.52
CA ILE A 74 5.36 -21.32 17.73
C ILE A 74 6.17 -22.58 17.94
N ASP A 75 5.53 -23.68 18.35
CA ASP A 75 6.17 -24.96 18.65
C ASP A 75 7.37 -24.83 19.60
N GLN A 76 7.22 -23.98 20.63
CA GLN A 76 8.25 -23.65 21.63
C GLN A 76 9.47 -22.89 21.08
N THR A 77 9.42 -22.42 19.84
CA THR A 77 10.43 -21.54 19.25
C THR A 77 9.94 -20.10 19.29
N VAL A 78 10.73 -19.18 19.85
CA VAL A 78 10.40 -17.75 19.86
C VAL A 78 10.44 -17.22 18.44
N VAL A 79 9.31 -16.73 17.95
CA VAL A 79 9.17 -16.13 16.62
C VAL A 79 9.03 -14.61 16.67
N ASN A 80 8.58 -14.07 17.81
CA ASN A 80 8.45 -12.64 18.04
C ASN A 80 8.73 -12.32 19.52
N SER A 81 9.34 -11.18 19.79
CA SER A 81 9.56 -10.67 21.14
C SER A 81 9.67 -9.16 21.12
N GLY A 82 9.23 -8.49 22.17
CA GLY A 82 9.33 -7.04 22.25
C GLY A 82 8.79 -6.47 23.55
N ASN A 83 8.56 -5.16 23.56
CA ASN A 83 7.95 -4.45 24.67
C ASN A 83 6.65 -3.74 24.24
N LEU A 84 5.60 -3.81 25.06
CA LEU A 84 4.30 -3.18 24.74
C LEU A 84 4.41 -1.67 24.50
N LEU A 85 5.39 -0.99 25.07
CA LEU A 85 5.51 0.47 24.94
C LEU A 85 6.20 0.90 23.64
N ASN A 86 7.09 0.05 23.09
CA ASN A 86 7.99 0.41 22.00
C ASN A 86 7.76 -0.41 20.71
N ASP A 87 7.18 -1.61 20.84
CA ASP A 87 7.05 -2.59 19.75
C ASP A 87 5.61 -2.84 19.31
N MET A 88 4.75 -1.87 19.59
CA MET A 88 3.36 -1.85 19.15
C MET A 88 3.13 -0.75 18.13
N THR A 89 2.23 -1.00 17.19
CA THR A 89 1.76 -0.05 16.18
C THR A 89 0.23 -0.02 16.22
N PRO A 90 -0.39 1.16 16.38
CA PRO A 90 0.21 2.45 16.77
C PRO A 90 0.91 2.38 18.15
N PRO A 91 1.83 3.29 18.47
CA PRO A 91 2.54 3.28 19.75
C PRO A 91 1.57 3.51 20.91
N VAL A 92 1.84 2.89 22.06
CA VAL A 92 1.01 3.06 23.27
C VAL A 92 1.10 4.48 23.79
N ASN A 93 2.32 4.99 23.85
CA ASN A 93 2.57 6.37 24.22
C ASN A 93 2.56 7.23 22.95
N PRO A 94 1.85 8.37 22.95
CA PRO A 94 1.96 9.33 21.86
C PRO A 94 3.41 9.80 21.70
N PRO A 95 3.81 10.25 20.49
CA PRO A 95 5.13 10.82 20.28
C PRO A 95 5.34 12.04 21.20
N ALA A 96 6.59 12.28 21.58
CA ALA A 96 6.94 13.41 22.46
C ALA A 96 6.67 14.76 21.79
N GLU A 97 6.76 14.80 20.46
CA GLU A 97 6.58 15.97 19.61
C GLU A 97 5.56 15.63 18.52
N ILE A 98 4.78 16.61 18.11
CA ILE A 98 3.83 16.53 17.00
C ILE A 98 4.14 17.67 16.03
N GLU A 99 3.91 17.44 14.74
CA GLU A 99 4.00 18.49 13.72
C GLU A 99 2.97 19.59 14.02
N ASP A 100 3.35 20.85 13.76
CA ASP A 100 2.47 21.99 13.94
C ASP A 100 1.39 21.98 12.83
N PRO A 101 0.10 21.86 13.16
CA PRO A 101 -0.97 21.84 12.16
C PRO A 101 -1.12 23.16 11.39
N ASP A 102 -0.61 24.27 11.95
CA ASP A 102 -0.64 25.59 11.33
C ASP A 102 0.61 25.87 10.48
N ASP A 103 1.59 24.95 10.46
CA ASP A 103 2.78 25.08 9.62
C ASP A 103 2.43 24.80 8.16
N HIS A 104 2.88 25.70 7.29
CA HIS A 104 2.63 25.66 5.86
C HIS A 104 3.91 25.96 5.11
N LYS A 105 4.21 25.10 4.14
CA LYS A 105 5.31 25.32 3.22
C LYS A 105 5.15 26.71 2.56
N PRO A 106 6.17 27.59 2.64
CA PRO A 106 6.15 28.87 1.96
C PRO A 106 6.00 28.73 0.44
N GLU A 107 5.41 29.71 -0.23
CA GLU A 107 5.23 29.71 -1.69
C GLU A 107 6.56 29.68 -2.47
N ASP A 108 7.63 30.20 -1.87
CA ASP A 108 8.99 30.26 -2.43
C ASP A 108 9.84 29.03 -2.12
N TRP A 109 9.27 28.03 -1.43
CA TRP A 109 9.99 26.81 -1.06
C TRP A 109 10.17 25.88 -2.27
N ASP A 110 11.36 25.89 -2.88
CA ASP A 110 11.68 25.04 -4.03
C ASP A 110 12.17 23.64 -3.61
N GLU A 111 11.34 22.61 -3.82
CA GLU A 111 11.70 21.21 -3.59
C GLU A 111 12.19 20.49 -4.84
N ARG A 112 12.35 21.17 -5.97
CA ARG A 112 12.73 20.52 -7.22
C ARG A 112 14.17 20.00 -7.09
N PRO A 113 14.40 18.68 -7.15
CA PRO A 113 15.76 18.13 -7.04
C PRO A 113 16.59 18.41 -8.30
N LYS A 114 15.93 18.72 -9.41
CA LYS A 114 16.53 19.07 -10.69
C LYS A 114 15.80 20.27 -11.27
N ILE A 115 16.57 21.24 -11.75
CA ILE A 115 16.09 22.37 -12.53
C ILE A 115 16.66 22.27 -13.95
N GLN A 116 15.97 22.86 -14.92
CA GLN A 116 16.56 23.03 -16.25
C GLN A 116 17.81 23.91 -16.10
N ASP A 117 18.87 23.55 -16.83
CA ASP A 117 20.10 24.33 -16.83
C ASP A 117 19.78 25.73 -17.41
N PRO A 118 19.95 26.81 -16.63
CA PRO A 118 19.63 28.16 -17.10
C PRO A 118 20.52 28.61 -18.26
N ASP A 119 21.70 28.00 -18.45
CA ASP A 119 22.63 28.32 -19.54
C ASP A 119 22.36 27.47 -20.80
N ALA A 120 21.53 26.43 -20.70
CA ALA A 120 21.15 25.60 -21.84
C ALA A 120 20.14 26.33 -22.73
N VAL A 121 20.58 26.66 -23.95
CA VAL A 121 19.71 27.23 -24.99
C VAL A 121 19.24 26.14 -25.94
N LYS A 122 18.00 26.26 -26.41
CA LYS A 122 17.47 25.42 -27.49
C LYS A 122 18.39 25.52 -28.72
N PRO A 123 18.94 24.41 -29.24
CA PRO A 123 19.77 24.42 -30.44
C PRO A 123 19.03 24.92 -31.68
N GLU A 124 19.75 25.50 -32.63
CA GLU A 124 19.16 26.05 -33.87
C GLU A 124 18.51 24.98 -34.76
N ASP A 125 18.96 23.72 -34.68
CA ASP A 125 18.45 22.57 -35.42
C ASP A 125 17.27 21.86 -34.74
N TRP A 126 16.86 22.30 -33.56
CA TRP A 126 15.71 21.74 -32.84
C TRP A 126 14.42 22.46 -33.26
N ASP A 127 13.71 21.90 -34.25
CA ASP A 127 12.39 22.36 -34.64
C ASP A 127 11.28 21.68 -33.81
N GLU A 128 10.55 22.47 -33.01
CA GLU A 128 9.43 21.95 -32.18
C GLU A 128 8.12 21.82 -32.95
N ASP A 129 8.02 22.48 -34.11
CA ASP A 129 6.84 22.44 -34.98
C ASP A 129 6.96 21.29 -36.01
N ALA A 130 8.11 20.63 -36.06
CA ALA A 130 8.32 19.47 -36.92
C ALA A 130 7.34 18.34 -36.56
N PRO A 131 6.59 17.79 -37.53
CA PRO A 131 5.62 16.75 -37.26
C PRO A 131 6.32 15.46 -36.83
N ALA A 132 5.81 14.79 -35.80
CA ALA A 132 6.36 13.52 -35.31
C ALA A 132 6.29 12.38 -36.35
N LYS A 133 5.47 12.52 -37.37
CA LYS A 133 5.35 11.59 -38.50
C LYS A 133 5.30 12.39 -39.80
N ILE A 134 6.05 11.92 -40.79
CA ILE A 134 5.99 12.40 -42.17
C ILE A 134 5.40 11.30 -43.06
N PRO A 135 4.65 11.63 -44.12
CA PRO A 135 4.24 10.65 -45.13
C PRO A 135 5.47 9.99 -45.75
N ASP A 136 5.37 8.69 -46.02
CA ASP A 136 6.41 7.97 -46.74
C ASP A 136 6.25 8.24 -48.24
N GLU A 137 7.21 8.92 -48.85
CA GLU A 137 7.19 9.29 -50.27
C GLU A 137 7.30 8.07 -51.20
N ASP A 138 7.85 6.95 -50.71
CA ASP A 138 7.98 5.70 -51.47
C ASP A 138 6.73 4.80 -51.34
N ALA A 139 5.78 5.14 -50.46
CA ALA A 139 4.58 4.34 -50.26
C ALA A 139 3.59 4.48 -51.42
N VAL A 140 3.23 3.35 -52.04
CA VAL A 140 2.25 3.29 -53.13
C VAL A 140 0.97 2.64 -52.63
N LYS A 141 -0.18 3.24 -52.97
CA LYS A 141 -1.50 2.65 -52.69
C LYS A 141 -1.63 1.30 -53.44
N PRO A 142 -2.05 0.21 -52.78
CA PRO A 142 -2.20 -1.09 -53.44
C PRO A 142 -3.22 -1.08 -54.59
N ASP A 143 -2.96 -1.86 -55.65
CA ASP A 143 -3.80 -1.92 -56.88
C ASP A 143 -5.27 -2.29 -56.63
N GLY A 144 -5.57 -3.03 -55.55
CA GLY A 144 -6.91 -3.46 -55.18
C GLY A 144 -7.65 -2.54 -54.21
N TRP A 145 -7.13 -1.33 -53.95
CA TRP A 145 -7.73 -0.40 -53.02
C TRP A 145 -9.02 0.22 -53.59
N LEU A 146 -10.14 0.04 -52.89
CA LEU A 146 -11.45 0.56 -53.30
C LEU A 146 -11.69 1.92 -52.65
N ASP A 147 -11.40 3.00 -53.38
CA ASP A 147 -11.50 4.39 -52.86
C ASP A 147 -12.94 4.87 -52.63
N ASP A 148 -13.90 4.32 -53.37
CA ASP A 148 -15.31 4.72 -53.32
C ASP A 148 -16.12 3.93 -52.27
N GLU A 149 -15.54 2.88 -51.69
CA GLU A 149 -16.20 2.08 -50.66
C GLU A 149 -16.06 2.76 -49.29
N PRO A 150 -17.14 2.81 -48.48
CA PRO A 150 -17.08 3.42 -47.16
C PRO A 150 -16.16 2.61 -46.23
N GLU A 151 -15.32 3.29 -45.45
CA GLU A 151 -14.40 2.66 -44.49
C GLU A 151 -15.17 1.82 -43.43
N TYR A 152 -16.36 2.28 -43.07
CA TYR A 152 -17.25 1.60 -42.14
C TYR A 152 -18.67 1.49 -42.71
N ILE A 153 -19.30 0.36 -42.48
CA ILE A 153 -20.74 0.17 -42.68
C ILE A 153 -21.44 0.22 -41.32
N SER A 154 -22.60 0.87 -41.27
CA SER A 154 -23.44 0.85 -40.06
C SER A 154 -23.93 -0.57 -39.81
N ASP A 155 -23.89 -1.00 -38.55
CA ASP A 155 -24.47 -2.28 -38.15
C ASP A 155 -25.98 -2.25 -38.42
N PRO A 156 -26.51 -3.13 -39.30
CA PRO A 156 -27.92 -3.15 -39.65
C PRO A 156 -28.84 -3.50 -38.46
N ASP A 157 -28.29 -4.14 -37.43
CA ASP A 157 -29.03 -4.55 -36.23
C ASP A 157 -28.92 -3.51 -35.09
N ALA A 158 -28.21 -2.39 -35.32
CA ALA A 158 -28.07 -1.33 -34.32
C ALA A 158 -29.41 -0.61 -34.08
N LEU A 159 -30.03 -0.93 -32.95
CA LEU A 159 -31.20 -0.22 -32.42
C LEU A 159 -30.77 0.63 -31.23
N LYS A 160 -31.15 1.91 -31.24
CA LYS A 160 -30.97 2.78 -30.07
C LYS A 160 -31.87 2.26 -28.94
N PRO A 161 -31.35 1.92 -27.75
CA PRO A 161 -32.17 1.49 -26.62
C PRO A 161 -33.18 2.58 -26.21
N GLU A 162 -34.35 2.16 -25.69
CA GLU A 162 -35.27 3.08 -25.01
C GLU A 162 -34.70 3.43 -23.62
N ASP A 163 -34.71 4.72 -23.28
CA ASP A 163 -34.14 5.31 -22.06
C ASP A 163 -34.95 4.97 -20.80
#